data_AF-A0A5T1MFI8-F1
#
_entry.id   AF-A0A5T1MFI8-F1
#
_cell.length_a   1.000
_cell.length_b   1.000
_cell.length_c   1.000
_cell.angle_alpha   90.00
_cell.angle_beta   90.00
_cell.angle_gamma   90.00
#
_symmetry.space_group_name_H-M   'P 1'
#
loop_
_entity.id
_entity.type
_entity.pdbx_description
1 polymer ?
#
loop_
_entity_poly.entity_id
_entity_poly.type
_entity_poly.pdbx_seq_one_letter_code
_entity_poly.pdbx_strand_id
1 'polypeptide(L)'
;YPDDDGYKIPPIPKEITLKKGMKLDRYGDNLGSFVCPFKEKKGAIPYEKRSLPYENNEAMQKTYKRYEVLEDINMEGIERKIEMSGNRELKGKIDKLKAKNKFHSPKIGKISPYFEQEGGGTQIKLPISIENLIQLGFIKQIP
;
A
#
# COMPACT_ATOMS: atom_id res chain seq x y z
N TYR A 1 -1.90 1.78 17.01
CA TYR A 1 -1.93 0.86 15.86
C TYR A 1 -1.32 -0.45 16.29
N PRO A 2 -1.74 -1.59 15.71
CA PRO A 2 -1.13 -2.89 16.02
C PRO A 2 0.36 -2.90 15.67
N ASP A 3 1.12 -3.74 16.38
CA ASP A 3 2.52 -4.02 16.05
C ASP A 3 2.67 -4.65 14.66
N ASP A 4 3.91 -4.79 14.19
CA ASP A 4 4.25 -5.46 12.93
C ASP A 4 3.44 -4.95 11.72
N ASP A 5 3.25 -3.63 11.63
CA ASP A 5 2.50 -3.00 10.53
C ASP A 5 1.06 -3.53 10.36
N GLY A 6 0.48 -4.14 11.40
CA GLY A 6 -0.86 -4.75 11.37
C GLY A 6 -0.94 -6.08 10.64
N TYR A 7 0.19 -6.78 10.45
CA TYR A 7 0.18 -8.12 9.90
C TYR A 7 -0.16 -9.18 10.95
N LYS A 8 -0.97 -10.16 10.56
CA LYS A 8 -1.18 -11.39 11.32
C LYS A 8 0.03 -12.31 11.11
N ILE A 9 0.84 -12.46 12.15
CA ILE A 9 2.02 -13.34 12.17
C ILE A 9 1.76 -14.51 13.14
N PRO A 10 2.06 -15.76 12.75
CA PRO A 10 2.54 -16.22 11.44
C PRO A 10 1.44 -16.33 10.35
N PRO A 11 1.81 -16.38 9.05
CA PRO A 11 3.17 -16.29 8.51
C PRO A 11 3.69 -14.85 8.42
N ILE A 12 5.01 -14.69 8.34
CA ILE A 12 5.63 -13.39 8.07
C ILE A 12 5.19 -12.86 6.69
N PRO A 13 5.00 -11.54 6.52
CA PRO A 13 4.65 -10.94 5.24
C PRO A 13 5.69 -11.25 4.16
N LYS A 14 5.22 -11.60 2.98
CA LYS A 14 6.09 -11.94 1.84
C LYS A 14 6.40 -10.69 1.03
N GLU A 15 7.67 -10.46 0.72
CA GLU A 15 8.05 -9.46 -0.29
C GLU A 15 7.67 -9.94 -1.69
N ILE A 16 7.07 -9.03 -2.47
CA ILE A 16 6.60 -9.29 -3.82
C ILE A 16 6.96 -8.13 -4.75
N THR A 17 6.93 -8.39 -6.06
CA THR A 17 6.81 -7.35 -7.07
C THR A 17 5.34 -7.18 -7.41
N LEU A 18 4.79 -5.97 -7.29
CA LEU A 18 3.46 -5.68 -7.83
C LEU A 18 3.57 -5.58 -9.34
N LYS A 19 2.85 -6.44 -10.05
CA LYS A 19 2.92 -6.50 -11.52
C LYS A 19 2.05 -5.44 -12.16
N LYS A 20 2.51 -4.91 -13.30
CA LYS A 20 1.70 -4.07 -14.18
C LYS A 20 0.31 -4.69 -14.42
N GLY A 21 -0.72 -3.84 -14.39
CA GLY A 21 -2.13 -4.22 -14.55
C GLY A 21 -2.80 -4.71 -13.26
N MET A 22 -2.06 -4.93 -12.17
CA MET A 22 -2.69 -5.21 -10.88
C MET A 22 -3.50 -4.00 -10.41
N LYS A 23 -4.66 -4.28 -9.82
CA LYS A 23 -5.54 -3.26 -9.22
C LYS A 23 -5.45 -3.32 -7.71
N LEU A 24 -5.51 -2.15 -7.09
CA LEU A 24 -5.37 -1.93 -5.66
C LEU A 24 -6.52 -1.04 -5.19
N ASP A 25 -6.91 -1.16 -3.94
CA ASP A 25 -7.85 -0.24 -3.31
C ASP A 25 -7.38 0.21 -1.91
N ARG A 26 -7.96 1.30 -1.40
CA ARG A 26 -7.68 1.84 -0.07
C ARG A 26 -8.83 2.74 0.41
N TYR A 27 -9.02 2.78 1.72
CA TYR A 27 -9.70 3.88 2.41
C TYR A 27 -8.66 4.83 2.99
N GLY A 28 -8.79 6.14 2.72
CA GLY A 28 -7.92 7.19 3.24
C GLY A 28 -7.22 8.05 2.17
N ASP A 29 -6.35 8.94 2.63
CA ASP A 29 -5.57 9.82 1.75
C ASP A 29 -4.43 9.09 1.01
N ASN A 30 -3.79 9.80 0.09
CA ASN A 30 -2.67 9.31 -0.72
C ASN A 30 -1.30 9.44 0.00
N LEU A 31 -1.25 9.98 1.23
CA LEU A 31 -0.02 10.05 2.01
C LEU A 31 0.31 8.69 2.64
N GLY A 32 -0.70 7.83 2.82
CA GLY A 32 -0.52 6.45 3.28
C GLY A 32 0.13 5.50 2.27
N SER A 33 0.58 4.34 2.77
CA SER A 33 1.27 3.29 1.99
C SER A 33 0.65 1.90 2.12
N PHE A 34 -0.49 1.75 2.82
CA PHE A 34 -1.20 0.48 2.95
C PHE A 34 -2.37 0.40 1.96
N VAL A 35 -2.43 -0.67 1.19
CA VAL A 35 -3.51 -0.94 0.23
C VAL A 35 -3.99 -2.38 0.37
N CYS A 36 -5.13 -2.69 -0.21
CA CYS A 36 -5.61 -4.05 -0.40
C CYS A 36 -5.57 -4.40 -1.90
N PRO A 37 -5.37 -5.67 -2.28
CA PRO A 37 -5.53 -6.10 -3.65
C PRO A 37 -6.99 -6.00 -4.07
N PHE A 38 -7.25 -5.42 -5.24
CA PHE A 38 -8.60 -5.31 -5.81
C PHE A 38 -8.73 -6.22 -7.02
N LYS A 39 -9.79 -7.03 -7.07
CA LYS A 39 -10.13 -7.86 -8.22
C LYS A 39 -11.57 -7.59 -8.59
N GLU A 40 -11.83 -7.09 -9.80
CA GLU A 40 -13.18 -6.70 -10.23
C GLU A 40 -14.24 -7.77 -9.99
N LYS A 41 -13.93 -9.03 -10.31
CA LYS A 41 -14.84 -10.17 -10.09
C LYS A 41 -15.14 -10.47 -8.61
N LYS A 42 -14.26 -10.07 -7.69
CA LYS A 42 -14.40 -10.30 -6.24
C LYS A 42 -14.82 -9.06 -5.48
N GLY A 43 -14.71 -7.88 -6.08
CA GLY A 43 -14.90 -6.60 -5.42
C GLY A 43 -13.79 -6.26 -4.42
N ALA A 44 -14.07 -5.24 -3.62
CA ALA A 44 -13.21 -4.77 -2.54
C ALA A 44 -13.22 -5.77 -1.38
N ILE A 45 -12.10 -5.87 -0.65
CA ILE A 45 -12.11 -6.57 0.65
C ILE A 45 -13.09 -5.84 1.59
N PRO A 46 -13.98 -6.55 2.32
CA PRO A 46 -14.93 -5.93 3.25
C PRO A 46 -14.24 -5.05 4.29
N TYR A 47 -14.90 -3.99 4.75
CA TYR A 47 -14.29 -3.00 5.64
C TYR A 47 -13.77 -3.62 6.93
N GLU A 48 -14.55 -4.50 7.54
CA GLU A 48 -14.30 -5.18 8.81
C GLU A 48 -13.15 -6.20 8.71
N LYS A 49 -12.75 -6.55 7.49
CA LYS A 49 -11.57 -7.39 7.23
C LYS A 49 -10.28 -6.58 7.16
N ARG A 50 -10.37 -5.23 7.22
CA ARG A 50 -9.25 -4.30 7.05
C ARG A 50 -8.70 -3.75 8.38
N SER A 51 -9.41 -3.96 9.49
CA SER A 51 -9.01 -3.52 10.83
C SER A 51 -8.57 -2.06 10.88
N LEU A 52 -9.45 -1.19 10.36
CA LEU A 52 -9.23 0.26 10.32
C LEU A 52 -9.72 0.91 11.62
N PRO A 53 -9.05 1.95 12.13
CA PRO A 53 -9.45 2.62 13.38
C PRO A 53 -10.73 3.46 13.25
N TYR A 54 -11.25 3.61 12.04
CA TYR A 54 -12.36 4.50 11.74
C TYR A 54 -13.65 3.70 11.61
N GLU A 55 -14.76 4.35 11.89
CA GLU A 55 -16.08 3.76 11.65
C GLU A 55 -16.35 3.61 10.16
N ASN A 56 -17.11 2.58 9.82
CA ASN A 56 -17.60 2.33 8.46
C ASN A 56 -18.80 3.24 8.12
N ASN A 57 -18.59 4.56 8.14
CA ASN A 57 -19.62 5.56 7.89
C ASN A 57 -19.44 6.25 6.51
N GLU A 58 -20.39 7.11 6.14
CA GLU A 58 -20.40 7.78 4.83
C GLU A 58 -19.13 8.61 4.58
N ALA A 59 -18.65 9.34 5.60
CA ALA A 59 -17.43 10.12 5.49
C ALA A 59 -16.23 9.24 5.17
N MET A 60 -16.14 8.06 5.79
CA MET A 60 -15.09 7.10 5.51
C MET A 60 -15.23 6.50 4.11
N GLN A 61 -16.45 6.15 3.70
CA GLN A 61 -16.72 5.62 2.37
C GLN A 61 -16.34 6.61 1.25
N LYS A 62 -16.50 7.91 1.47
CA LYS A 62 -16.04 8.97 0.54
C LYS A 62 -14.53 9.01 0.32
N THR A 63 -13.73 8.39 1.18
CA THR A 63 -12.27 8.30 1.00
C THR A 63 -11.83 7.07 0.22
N TYR A 64 -12.76 6.19 -0.17
CA TYR A 64 -12.44 4.98 -0.92
C TYR A 64 -11.85 5.33 -2.29
N LYS A 65 -10.72 4.72 -2.61
CA LYS A 65 -9.99 4.94 -3.85
C LYS A 65 -9.48 3.63 -4.42
N ARG A 66 -9.40 3.58 -5.74
CA ARG A 66 -8.84 2.47 -6.50
C ARG A 66 -7.66 2.94 -7.34
N TYR A 67 -6.72 2.05 -7.57
CA TYR A 67 -5.52 2.33 -8.36
C TYR A 67 -5.20 1.17 -9.30
N GLU A 68 -4.55 1.49 -10.42
CA GLU A 68 -3.98 0.52 -11.35
C GLU A 68 -2.46 0.70 -11.41
N VAL A 69 -1.74 -0.42 -11.33
CA VAL A 69 -0.28 -0.48 -11.47
C VAL A 69 0.08 -0.35 -12.96
N LEU A 70 0.87 0.67 -13.30
CA LEU A 70 1.27 1.00 -14.66
C LEU A 70 2.61 0.38 -15.07
N GLU A 71 3.47 0.11 -14.08
CA GLU A 71 4.79 -0.50 -14.23
C GLU A 71 5.08 -1.36 -12.99
N ASP A 72 5.89 -2.41 -13.14
CA ASP A 72 6.25 -3.29 -12.03
C ASP A 72 6.86 -2.50 -10.85
N ILE A 73 6.37 -2.76 -9.63
CA ILE A 73 6.80 -2.07 -8.41
C ILE A 73 7.60 -3.03 -7.54
N ASN A 74 8.89 -2.71 -7.37
CA ASN A 74 9.84 -3.30 -6.42
C ASN A 74 10.91 -2.25 -6.07
N MET A 75 11.79 -2.53 -5.12
CA MET A 75 12.82 -1.56 -4.70
C MET A 75 13.67 -1.03 -5.85
N GLU A 76 14.17 -1.92 -6.71
CA GLU A 76 15.02 -1.58 -7.85
C GLU A 76 14.31 -0.62 -8.82
N GLY A 77 13.05 -0.89 -9.15
CA GLY A 77 12.25 -0.02 -10.00
C GLY A 77 12.08 1.37 -9.41
N ILE A 78 11.74 1.45 -8.10
CA ILE A 78 11.59 2.73 -7.39
C ILE A 78 12.90 3.53 -7.44
N GLU A 79 14.04 2.90 -7.12
CA GLU A 79 15.35 3.54 -7.13
C GLU A 79 15.69 4.09 -8.51
N ARG A 80 15.50 3.29 -9.56
CA ARG A 80 15.72 3.71 -10.95
C ARG A 80 14.90 4.94 -11.30
N LYS A 81 13.58 4.93 -11.03
CA LYS A 81 12.69 6.05 -11.36
C LYS A 81 13.05 7.31 -10.60
N ILE A 82 13.50 7.20 -9.36
CA ILE A 82 13.89 8.37 -8.56
C ILE A 82 15.15 9.00 -9.11
N GLU A 83 16.15 8.19 -9.47
CA GLU A 83 17.37 8.70 -10.09
C GLU A 83 17.03 9.43 -11.40
N MET A 84 16.21 8.80 -12.25
CA MET A 84 15.77 9.39 -13.52
C MET A 84 14.92 10.65 -13.34
N SER A 85 14.12 10.73 -12.26
CA SER A 85 13.24 11.89 -12.01
C SER A 85 14.02 13.14 -11.59
N GLY A 86 15.26 13.00 -11.10
CA GLY A 86 16.00 14.11 -10.50
C GLY A 86 15.37 14.67 -9.21
N ASN A 87 14.35 14.03 -8.65
CA ASN A 87 13.64 14.49 -7.46
C ASN A 87 14.49 14.30 -6.19
N ARG A 88 15.28 15.32 -5.86
CA ARG A 88 16.20 15.32 -4.71
C ARG A 88 15.49 15.14 -3.38
N GLU A 89 14.28 15.67 -3.22
CA GLU A 89 13.51 15.53 -1.98
C GLU A 89 13.09 14.07 -1.77
N LEU A 90 12.54 13.44 -2.81
CA LEU A 90 12.10 12.04 -2.75
C LEU A 90 13.30 11.08 -2.59
N LYS A 91 14.42 11.38 -3.27
CA LYS A 91 15.68 10.67 -3.07
C LYS A 91 16.14 10.73 -1.61
N GLY A 92 16.17 11.93 -1.02
CA GLY A 92 16.51 12.09 0.40
C GLY A 92 15.55 11.38 1.36
N LYS A 93 14.25 11.30 1.03
CA LYS A 93 13.27 10.50 1.80
C LYS A 93 13.61 9.00 1.75
N ILE A 94 13.97 8.48 0.58
CA ILE A 94 14.33 7.06 0.42
C ILE A 94 15.68 6.73 1.04
N ASP A 95 16.67 7.60 0.94
CA ASP A 95 17.97 7.40 1.60
C ASP A 95 17.79 7.31 3.13
N LYS A 96 16.89 8.15 3.70
CA LYS A 96 16.51 8.04 5.12
C LYS A 96 15.80 6.73 5.45
N LEU A 97 14.95 6.20 4.56
CA LEU A 97 14.32 4.90 4.76
C LEU A 97 15.34 3.76 4.70
N LYS A 98 16.28 3.81 3.75
CA LYS A 98 17.39 2.84 3.62
C LYS A 98 18.30 2.84 4.85
N ALA A 99 18.73 4.02 5.31
CA ALA A 99 19.55 4.16 6.50
C ALA A 99 18.89 3.58 7.76
N LYS A 100 17.55 3.53 7.80
CA LYS A 100 16.75 2.92 8.87
C LYS A 100 16.37 1.46 8.61
N ASN A 101 16.85 0.86 7.53
CA ASN A 101 16.44 -0.47 7.05
C ASN A 101 14.90 -0.63 6.89
N LYS A 102 14.23 0.46 6.48
CA LYS A 102 12.78 0.54 6.27
C LYS A 102 12.38 0.64 4.81
N PHE A 103 13.33 0.71 3.88
CA PHE A 103 13.05 0.63 2.45
C PHE A 103 12.95 -0.85 2.05
N HIS A 104 11.84 -1.25 1.44
CA HIS A 104 11.53 -2.65 1.16
C HIS A 104 10.68 -2.77 -0.11
N SER A 105 10.69 -3.94 -0.78
CA SER A 105 9.72 -4.19 -1.86
C SER A 105 8.32 -4.31 -1.26
N PRO A 106 7.22 -4.15 -2.05
CA PRO A 106 5.88 -4.33 -1.52
C PRO A 106 5.73 -5.63 -0.70
N LYS A 107 5.18 -5.53 0.51
CA LYS A 107 5.00 -6.69 1.41
C LYS A 107 3.54 -7.08 1.47
N ILE A 108 3.21 -8.32 1.09
CA ILE A 108 1.84 -8.84 1.16
C ILE A 108 1.67 -9.77 2.36
N GLY A 109 0.56 -9.62 3.07
CA GLY A 109 0.27 -10.44 4.25
C GLY A 109 -1.18 -10.33 4.69
N LYS A 110 -1.53 -11.15 5.68
CA LYS A 110 -2.85 -11.11 6.31
C LYS A 110 -2.92 -9.99 7.34
N ILE A 111 -4.08 -9.37 7.46
CA ILE A 111 -4.34 -8.31 8.43
C ILE A 111 -4.68 -8.95 9.78
N SER A 112 -4.05 -8.49 10.86
CA SER A 112 -4.38 -8.92 12.23
C SER A 112 -5.74 -8.36 12.66
N PRO A 113 -6.56 -9.11 13.43
CA PRO A 113 -7.73 -8.54 14.09
C PRO A 113 -7.32 -7.36 14.99
N TYR A 114 -8.03 -6.24 14.89
CA TYR A 114 -7.78 -5.03 15.67
C TYR A 114 -8.97 -4.06 15.57
N PHE A 115 -9.06 -3.07 16.47
CA PHE A 115 -10.17 -2.10 16.52
C PHE A 115 -11.56 -2.77 16.49
N GLU A 116 -11.73 -3.85 17.25
CA GLU A 116 -12.97 -4.64 17.32
C GLU A 116 -13.44 -5.21 15.97
N GLN A 117 -12.55 -5.24 14.99
CA GLN A 117 -12.78 -5.80 13.66
C GLN A 117 -12.04 -7.12 13.49
N GLU A 118 -12.66 -8.04 12.75
CA GLU A 118 -12.17 -9.40 12.55
C GLU A 118 -10.81 -9.46 11.84
N GLY A 119 -10.50 -8.47 10.98
CA GLY A 119 -9.28 -8.51 10.17
C GLY A 119 -9.29 -9.70 9.21
N GLY A 120 -8.14 -10.31 8.94
CA GLY A 120 -8.03 -11.49 8.07
C GLY A 120 -8.11 -11.20 6.56
N GLY A 121 -8.39 -9.95 6.18
CA GLY A 121 -8.13 -9.43 4.84
C GLY A 121 -6.66 -9.54 4.47
N THR A 122 -6.36 -9.24 3.21
CA THR A 122 -4.98 -9.19 2.71
C THR A 122 -4.59 -7.75 2.50
N GLN A 123 -3.51 -7.29 3.13
CA GLN A 123 -2.95 -5.96 2.89
C GLN A 123 -1.59 -6.06 2.18
N ILE A 124 -1.22 -4.95 1.54
CA ILE A 124 0.07 -4.73 0.93
C ILE A 124 0.64 -3.43 1.48
N LYS A 125 1.81 -3.48 2.11
CA LYS A 125 2.59 -2.31 2.49
C LYS A 125 3.51 -1.93 1.35
N LEU A 126 3.34 -0.74 0.82
CA LEU A 126 4.11 -0.20 -0.30
C LEU A 126 5.44 0.40 0.17
N PRO A 127 6.47 0.45 -0.70
CA PRO A 127 7.79 1.03 -0.38
C PRO A 127 7.73 2.51 0.03
N ILE A 128 6.79 3.25 -0.56
CA ILE A 128 6.56 4.68 -0.39
C ILE A 128 5.06 4.98 -0.46
N SER A 129 4.66 6.22 -0.18
CA SER A 129 3.25 6.65 -0.24
C SER A 129 2.65 6.50 -1.64
N ILE A 130 1.32 6.38 -1.68
CA ILE A 130 0.53 6.38 -2.92
C ILE A 130 0.82 7.63 -3.76
N GLU A 131 0.89 8.80 -3.11
CA GLU A 131 1.22 10.06 -3.78
C GLU A 131 2.56 9.99 -4.51
N ASN A 132 3.62 9.50 -3.85
CA ASN A 132 4.93 9.38 -4.48
C ASN A 132 4.93 8.33 -5.61
N LEU A 133 4.17 7.23 -5.47
CA LEU A 133 4.01 6.26 -6.56
C LEU A 133 3.28 6.86 -7.77
N ILE A 134 2.29 7.73 -7.55
CA ILE A 134 1.63 8.48 -8.62
C ILE A 134 2.61 9.45 -9.28
N GLN A 135 3.36 10.23 -8.48
CA GLN A 135 4.36 11.18 -8.99
C GLN A 135 5.45 10.51 -9.83
N LEU A 136 5.86 9.29 -9.46
CA LEU A 136 6.84 8.50 -10.22
C LEU A 136 6.23 7.69 -11.39
N GLY A 137 4.90 7.75 -11.56
CA GLY A 137 4.19 7.08 -12.65
C GLY A 137 4.06 5.55 -12.50
N PHE A 138 4.21 5.01 -11.29
CA PHE A 138 4.01 3.58 -11.03
C PHE A 138 2.55 3.18 -10.96
N ILE A 139 1.69 4.09 -10.50
CA ILE A 139 0.26 3.85 -10.38
C ILE A 139 -0.51 5.08 -10.85
N LYS A 140 -1.76 4.87 -11.26
CA LYS A 140 -2.76 5.93 -11.41
C LYS A 140 -3.98 5.60 -10.55
N GLN A 141 -4.66 6.63 -10.06
CA GLN A 141 -5.99 6.45 -9.50
C GLN A 141 -6.96 6.13 -10.65
N ILE A 142 -7.87 5.19 -10.41
CA ILE A 142 -8.93 4.82 -11.34
C ILE A 142 -10.30 5.10 -10.69
N PRO A 143 -11.36 5.31 -11.49
CA PRO A 143 -12.72 5.44 -10.97
C PRO A 143 -13.10 4.27 -10.08
#